data_AF-A0A1Y4UCD1-F1
#
_entry.id   AF-A0A1Y4UCD1-F1
#
_cell.length_a   1.000
_cell.length_b   1.000
_cell.length_c   1.000
_cell.angle_alpha   90.00
_cell.angle_beta   90.00
_cell.angle_gamma   90.00
#
_symmetry.space_group_name_H-M   'P 1'
#
loop_
_entity.id
_entity.type
_entity.pdbx_description
1 polymer ?
#
loop_
_entity_poly.entity_id
_entity_poly.type
_entity_poly.pdbx_seq_one_letter_code
_entity_poly.pdbx_strand_id
1 'polypeptide(L)'
;MKREMLYFGSFNPIHKGHIALAEYVLDRGLCDEVALIVSPQSPYKQEEALAPELDRFEMAEIACAASKYPERIKPSVVEMLLPKPSYTIDTLRYLQENCGAEMEFSILMGSDQIARLDGWKEYDRILEYPVYVYPRRGSESVSGFEGRITLLDEAPLLDIASTGIRDRITRGEDVSAMLAPKVLEYIHKKGLWSPATRIAVLTTQLAARPDDIELLLERGKLHYRLSEWGPALNDFNAVLRIDANHVEARQFAQMVQEIFEFRYKDIYNP
;
A
#
# COMPACT_ATOMS: atom_id res chain seq x y z
N MET A 1 -14.51 -4.40 -31.08
CA MET A 1 -14.63 -3.74 -29.77
C MET A 1 -13.24 -3.66 -29.18
N LYS A 2 -12.96 -2.62 -28.39
CA LYS A 2 -11.67 -2.44 -27.70
C LYS A 2 -11.68 -3.26 -26.40
N ARG A 3 -10.64 -4.02 -26.12
CA ARG A 3 -10.58 -4.87 -24.92
C ARG A 3 -9.92 -4.11 -23.77
N GLU A 4 -10.68 -3.83 -22.72
CA GLU A 4 -10.19 -3.17 -21.52
C GLU A 4 -10.15 -4.14 -20.34
N MET A 5 -9.01 -4.21 -19.66
CA MET A 5 -8.84 -5.02 -18.46
C MET A 5 -8.93 -4.14 -17.22
N LEU A 6 -9.87 -4.46 -16.34
CA LEU A 6 -10.15 -3.76 -15.10
C LEU A 6 -9.31 -4.36 -13.98
N TYR A 7 -8.40 -3.56 -13.43
CA TYR A 7 -7.55 -3.98 -12.31
C TYR A 7 -7.95 -3.20 -11.06
N PHE A 8 -8.74 -3.86 -10.21
CA PHE A 8 -9.29 -3.27 -8.99
C PHE A 8 -8.28 -3.24 -7.85
N GLY A 9 -8.25 -2.14 -7.11
CA GLY A 9 -7.38 -2.03 -5.95
C GLY A 9 -7.59 -0.76 -5.14
N SER A 10 -7.21 -0.82 -3.86
CA SER A 10 -7.15 0.39 -3.04
C SER A 10 -5.96 1.29 -3.41
N PHE A 11 -4.89 0.73 -3.98
CA PHE A 11 -3.67 1.46 -4.38
C PHE A 11 -3.17 2.42 -3.28
N ASN A 12 -2.92 1.89 -2.08
CA ASN A 12 -2.67 2.68 -0.87
C ASN A 12 -1.28 2.42 -0.25
N PRO A 13 -0.15 2.76 -0.90
CA PRO A 13 -0.04 3.38 -2.22
C PRO A 13 -0.01 2.37 -3.37
N ILE A 14 -0.18 2.85 -4.61
CA ILE A 14 0.27 2.11 -5.80
C ILE A 14 1.78 1.86 -5.72
N HIS A 15 2.27 0.81 -6.36
CA HIS A 15 3.68 0.43 -6.31
C HIS A 15 4.10 -0.32 -7.59
N LYS A 16 5.41 -0.53 -7.77
CA LYS A 16 5.96 -1.17 -8.98
C LYS A 16 5.34 -2.53 -9.28
N GLY A 17 4.97 -3.30 -8.25
CA GLY A 17 4.23 -4.56 -8.41
C GLY A 17 2.90 -4.42 -9.16
N HIS A 18 2.13 -3.35 -8.93
CA HIS A 18 0.88 -3.12 -9.64
C HIS A 18 1.14 -2.79 -11.11
N ILE A 19 2.10 -1.89 -11.37
CA ILE A 19 2.44 -1.46 -12.73
C ILE A 19 3.01 -2.61 -13.55
N ALA A 20 3.91 -3.41 -12.98
CA ALA A 20 4.49 -4.56 -13.66
C ALA A 20 3.43 -5.60 -14.08
N LEU A 21 2.38 -5.79 -13.29
CA LEU A 21 1.25 -6.67 -13.68
C LEU A 21 0.40 -6.06 -14.81
N ALA A 22 0.13 -4.75 -14.75
CA ALA A 22 -0.57 -4.06 -15.84
C ALA A 22 0.24 -4.09 -17.16
N GLU A 23 1.56 -3.93 -17.08
CA GLU A 23 2.45 -4.08 -18.24
C GLU A 23 2.50 -5.52 -18.74
N TYR A 24 2.54 -6.50 -17.84
CA TYR A 24 2.56 -7.93 -18.19
C TYR A 24 1.34 -8.33 -19.03
N VAL A 25 0.13 -7.94 -18.63
CA VAL A 25 -1.08 -8.34 -19.38
C VAL A 25 -1.14 -7.71 -20.77
N LEU A 26 -0.59 -6.49 -20.93
CA LEU A 26 -0.44 -5.84 -22.23
C LEU A 26 0.66 -6.50 -23.09
N ASP A 27 1.79 -6.85 -22.49
CA ASP A 27 2.90 -7.56 -23.16
C ASP A 27 2.46 -8.93 -23.68
N ARG A 28 1.52 -9.58 -23.00
CA ARG A 28 0.92 -10.86 -23.41
C ARG A 28 -0.25 -10.72 -24.40
N GLY A 29 -0.64 -9.49 -24.75
CA GLY A 29 -1.74 -9.23 -25.69
C GLY A 29 -3.13 -9.62 -25.17
N LEU A 30 -3.28 -9.76 -23.84
CA LEU A 30 -4.54 -10.17 -23.22
C LEU A 30 -5.61 -9.09 -23.33
N CYS A 31 -5.21 -7.82 -23.38
CA CYS A 31 -6.08 -6.67 -23.59
C CYS A 31 -5.40 -5.58 -24.43
N ASP A 32 -6.21 -4.60 -24.83
CA ASP A 32 -5.74 -3.41 -25.53
C ASP A 32 -5.38 -2.30 -24.54
N GLU A 33 -6.11 -2.18 -23.42
CA GLU A 33 -5.84 -1.22 -22.34
C GLU A 33 -6.09 -1.81 -20.94
N VAL A 34 -5.52 -1.17 -19.94
CA VAL A 34 -5.71 -1.48 -18.52
C VAL A 34 -6.22 -0.25 -17.78
N ALA A 35 -7.38 -0.39 -17.15
CA ALA A 35 -7.90 0.60 -16.21
C ALA A 35 -7.60 0.18 -14.77
N LEU A 36 -6.78 0.96 -14.06
CA LEU A 36 -6.60 0.79 -12.62
C LEU A 36 -7.80 1.40 -11.88
N ILE A 37 -8.73 0.55 -11.43
CA ILE A 37 -9.94 1.01 -10.74
C ILE A 37 -9.60 1.33 -9.29
N VAL A 38 -9.48 2.62 -8.97
CA VAL A 38 -9.08 3.10 -7.64
C VAL A 38 -10.27 3.05 -6.69
N SER A 39 -10.40 1.98 -5.91
CA SER A 39 -11.55 1.77 -5.03
C SER A 39 -11.55 2.70 -3.82
N PRO A 40 -12.57 3.55 -3.63
CA PRO A 40 -12.75 4.38 -2.44
C PRO A 40 -12.81 3.59 -1.14
N GLN A 41 -13.65 2.56 -1.10
CA GLN A 41 -13.92 1.76 0.09
C GLN A 41 -14.31 0.34 -0.33
N SER A 42 -13.39 -0.61 -0.16
CA SER A 42 -13.71 -2.02 -0.32
C SER A 42 -14.64 -2.46 0.83
N PRO A 43 -15.66 -3.29 0.58
CA PRO A 43 -16.55 -3.83 1.63
C PRO A 43 -15.80 -4.61 2.72
N TYR A 44 -14.54 -4.97 2.48
CA TYR A 44 -13.70 -5.75 3.39
C TYR A 44 -12.63 -4.93 4.11
N LYS A 45 -12.61 -3.59 3.96
CA LYS A 45 -11.65 -2.70 4.64
C LYS A 45 -12.39 -1.62 5.43
N GLN A 46 -12.02 -1.43 6.69
CA GLN A 46 -12.47 -0.29 7.48
C GLN A 46 -11.88 1.01 6.92
N GLU A 47 -12.69 2.07 6.89
CA GLU A 47 -12.39 3.37 6.26
C GLU A 47 -11.17 4.07 6.88
N GLU A 48 -10.89 3.82 8.16
CA GLU A 48 -9.87 4.49 8.98
C GLU A 48 -8.41 4.18 8.56
N ALA A 49 -8.18 3.29 7.59
CA ALA A 49 -6.83 2.88 7.16
C ALA A 49 -6.39 3.39 5.77
N LEU A 50 -7.24 4.13 5.05
CA LEU A 50 -6.94 4.59 3.68
C LEU A 50 -6.49 6.05 3.65
N ALA A 51 -5.48 6.35 2.83
CA ALA A 51 -5.22 7.73 2.44
C ALA A 51 -6.41 8.27 1.63
N PRO A 52 -6.61 9.61 1.60
CA PRO A 52 -7.68 10.23 0.83
C PRO A 52 -7.73 9.69 -0.61
N GLU A 53 -8.93 9.42 -1.12
CA GLU A 53 -9.11 8.77 -2.43
C GLU A 53 -8.45 9.55 -3.58
N LEU A 54 -8.47 10.88 -3.53
CA LEU A 54 -7.81 11.74 -4.52
C LEU A 54 -6.28 11.63 -4.45
N ASP A 55 -5.69 11.53 -3.25
CA ASP A 55 -4.24 11.33 -3.14
C ASP A 55 -3.84 9.96 -3.70
N ARG A 56 -4.67 8.93 -3.51
CA ARG A 56 -4.44 7.58 -4.08
C ARG A 56 -4.57 7.56 -5.60
N PHE A 57 -5.55 8.28 -6.14
CA PHE A 57 -5.72 8.45 -7.58
C PHE A 57 -4.54 9.19 -8.22
N GLU A 58 -4.12 10.32 -7.63
CA GLU A 58 -2.97 11.08 -8.11
C GLU A 58 -1.68 10.24 -8.07
N MET A 59 -1.44 9.47 -7.01
CA MET A 59 -0.33 8.51 -6.98
C MET A 59 -0.44 7.47 -8.11
N ALA A 60 -1.65 7.00 -8.43
CA ALA A 60 -1.88 6.09 -9.55
C ALA A 60 -1.62 6.76 -10.91
N GLU A 61 -2.05 8.01 -11.12
CA GLU A 61 -1.75 8.78 -12.33
C GLU A 61 -0.24 8.93 -12.55
N ILE A 62 0.48 9.33 -11.49
CA ILE A 62 1.94 9.48 -11.51
C ILE A 62 2.61 8.14 -11.88
N ALA A 63 2.15 7.03 -11.30
CA ALA A 63 2.72 5.71 -11.56
C ALA A 63 2.42 5.21 -12.98
N CYS A 64 1.19 5.41 -13.47
CA CYS A 64 0.78 5.08 -14.83
C CYS A 64 1.57 5.86 -15.88
N ALA A 65 1.76 7.16 -15.67
CA ALA A 65 2.55 8.02 -16.54
C ALA A 65 4.04 7.60 -16.61
N ALA A 66 4.53 6.90 -15.58
CA ALA A 66 5.89 6.36 -15.52
C ALA A 66 6.02 4.92 -16.04
N SER A 67 4.92 4.29 -16.45
CA SER A 67 4.91 2.93 -17.00
C SER A 67 5.49 2.87 -18.42
N LYS A 68 5.73 1.65 -18.91
CA LYS A 68 6.07 1.35 -20.31
C LYS A 68 4.96 1.76 -21.29
N TYR A 69 3.71 1.84 -20.82
CA TYR A 69 2.52 2.07 -21.64
C TYR A 69 1.63 3.20 -21.09
N PRO A 70 2.13 4.45 -21.01
CA PRO A 70 1.42 5.55 -20.36
C PRO A 70 0.10 5.92 -21.05
N GLU A 71 -0.09 5.58 -22.33
CA GLU A 71 -1.35 5.79 -23.06
C GLU A 71 -2.33 4.63 -22.96
N ARG A 72 -1.91 3.46 -22.47
CA ARG A 72 -2.74 2.25 -22.40
C ARG A 72 -2.98 1.76 -20.97
N ILE A 73 -2.25 2.30 -20.00
CA ILE A 73 -2.47 2.05 -18.57
C ILE A 73 -2.90 3.38 -17.96
N LYS A 74 -4.15 3.49 -17.53
CA LYS A 74 -4.71 4.71 -16.93
C LYS A 74 -5.44 4.37 -15.64
N PRO A 75 -5.39 5.22 -14.60
CA PRO A 75 -6.28 5.07 -13.47
C PRO A 75 -7.69 5.52 -13.82
N SER A 76 -8.68 4.95 -13.14
CA SER A 76 -10.09 5.29 -13.29
C SER A 76 -10.70 5.73 -11.97
N VAL A 77 -11.45 6.83 -12.04
CA VAL A 77 -12.27 7.38 -10.94
C VAL A 77 -13.67 6.80 -10.89
N VAL A 78 -14.01 5.80 -11.72
CA VAL A 78 -15.40 5.30 -11.85
C VAL A 78 -16.04 4.97 -10.50
N GLU A 79 -15.31 4.31 -9.60
CA GLU A 79 -15.83 3.95 -8.27
C GLU A 79 -15.98 5.15 -7.32
N MET A 80 -15.35 6.30 -7.59
CA MET A 80 -15.57 7.55 -6.85
C MET A 80 -16.92 8.20 -7.18
N LEU A 81 -17.50 7.86 -8.34
CA LEU A 81 -18.80 8.36 -8.80
C LEU A 81 -19.96 7.45 -8.36
N LEU A 82 -19.65 6.28 -7.81
CA LEU A 82 -20.63 5.25 -7.41
C LEU A 82 -20.88 5.25 -5.89
N PRO A 83 -22.03 4.73 -5.44
CA PRO A 83 -22.29 4.54 -4.01
C PRO A 83 -21.21 3.69 -3.33
N LYS A 84 -20.92 4.02 -2.07
CA LYS A 84 -20.02 3.25 -1.20
C LYS A 84 -20.83 2.25 -0.35
N PRO A 85 -20.29 1.06 0.00
CA PRO A 85 -18.98 0.53 -0.40
C PRO A 85 -18.95 0.10 -1.87
N SER A 86 -17.76 0.07 -2.46
CA SER A 86 -17.55 -0.24 -3.87
C SER A 86 -17.66 -1.74 -4.12
N TYR A 87 -18.65 -2.16 -4.93
CA TYR A 87 -18.81 -3.54 -5.38
C TYR A 87 -18.44 -3.66 -6.86
N THR A 88 -17.60 -4.64 -7.19
CA THR A 88 -17.14 -4.91 -8.56
C THR A 88 -18.30 -5.03 -9.56
N ILE A 89 -19.40 -5.68 -9.18
CA ILE A 89 -20.57 -5.82 -10.07
C ILE A 89 -21.23 -4.48 -10.40
N ASP A 90 -21.26 -3.54 -9.46
CA ASP A 90 -21.87 -2.22 -9.69
C ASP A 90 -20.98 -1.40 -10.66
N THR A 91 -19.65 -1.53 -10.54
CA THR A 91 -18.70 -0.97 -11.50
C THR A 91 -18.85 -1.59 -12.90
N LEU A 92 -18.96 -2.91 -12.99
CA LEU A 92 -19.14 -3.62 -14.27
C LEU A 92 -20.44 -3.20 -14.96
N ARG A 93 -21.56 -3.10 -14.23
CA ARG A 93 -22.84 -2.61 -14.76
C ARG A 93 -22.72 -1.20 -15.31
N TYR A 94 -22.16 -0.29 -14.52
CA TYR A 94 -21.95 1.09 -14.95
C TYR A 94 -21.12 1.17 -16.23
N LEU A 95 -20.00 0.45 -16.30
CA LEU A 95 -19.13 0.43 -17.49
C LEU A 95 -19.82 -0.22 -18.70
N GLN A 96 -20.55 -1.31 -18.49
CA GLN A 96 -21.31 -1.98 -19.55
C GLN A 96 -22.40 -1.07 -20.14
N GLU A 97 -23.14 -0.37 -19.28
CA GLU A 97 -24.21 0.56 -19.69
C GLU A 97 -23.67 1.76 -20.46
N ASN A 98 -22.55 2.34 -20.02
CA ASN A 98 -22.02 3.59 -20.58
C ASN A 98 -21.02 3.39 -21.73
N CYS A 99 -20.36 2.23 -21.80
CA CYS A 99 -19.24 2.00 -22.72
C CYS A 99 -19.26 0.63 -23.43
N GLY A 100 -20.17 -0.27 -23.05
CA GLY A 100 -20.19 -1.65 -23.56
C GLY A 100 -20.52 -1.81 -25.05
N ALA A 101 -20.94 -0.74 -25.73
CA ALA A 101 -21.12 -0.75 -27.19
C ALA A 101 -19.78 -0.71 -27.95
N GLU A 102 -18.74 -0.15 -27.33
CA GLU A 102 -17.42 0.05 -27.94
C GLU A 102 -16.35 -0.83 -27.30
N MET A 103 -16.57 -1.27 -26.05
CA MET A 103 -15.59 -1.94 -25.22
C MET A 103 -16.04 -3.31 -24.71
N GLU A 104 -15.07 -4.21 -24.57
CA GLU A 104 -15.20 -5.50 -23.90
C GLU A 104 -14.38 -5.47 -22.61
N PHE A 105 -15.00 -5.82 -21.48
CA PHE A 105 -14.35 -5.77 -20.17
C PHE A 105 -13.87 -7.14 -19.72
N SER A 106 -12.72 -7.16 -19.06
CA SER A 106 -12.18 -8.32 -18.34
C SER A 106 -11.64 -7.89 -16.98
N ILE A 107 -11.41 -8.82 -16.08
CA ILE A 107 -11.01 -8.55 -14.70
C ILE A 107 -9.61 -9.11 -14.45
N LEU A 108 -8.73 -8.33 -13.83
CA LEU A 108 -7.45 -8.78 -13.31
C LEU A 108 -7.48 -8.80 -11.79
N MET A 109 -7.22 -9.97 -11.19
CA MET A 109 -7.21 -10.12 -9.73
C MET A 109 -6.13 -11.09 -9.24
N GLY A 110 -5.74 -10.96 -7.97
CA GLY A 110 -4.75 -11.85 -7.35
C GLY A 110 -5.38 -13.17 -6.91
N SER A 111 -4.58 -14.23 -6.86
CA SER A 111 -5.05 -15.56 -6.41
C SER A 111 -5.52 -15.58 -4.95
N ASP A 112 -5.05 -14.65 -4.12
CA ASP A 112 -5.50 -14.43 -2.74
C ASP A 112 -6.99 -14.04 -2.63
N GLN A 113 -7.55 -13.48 -3.70
CA GLN A 113 -8.95 -13.05 -3.72
C GLN A 113 -9.92 -14.19 -4.09
N ILE A 114 -9.44 -15.27 -4.72
CA ILE A 114 -10.31 -16.34 -5.21
C ILE A 114 -11.01 -17.08 -4.07
N ALA A 115 -10.30 -17.31 -2.95
CA ALA A 115 -10.87 -17.96 -1.76
C ALA A 115 -12.06 -17.21 -1.14
N ARG A 116 -12.33 -15.98 -1.57
CA ARG A 116 -13.41 -15.12 -1.07
C ARG A 116 -14.39 -14.71 -2.16
N LEU A 117 -14.19 -15.14 -3.41
CA LEU A 117 -14.94 -14.66 -4.57
C LEU A 117 -16.42 -15.06 -4.50
N ASP A 118 -16.73 -16.24 -3.97
CA ASP A 118 -18.10 -16.72 -3.74
C ASP A 118 -18.89 -15.86 -2.73
N GLY A 119 -18.20 -15.10 -1.88
CA GLY A 119 -18.80 -14.10 -0.99
C GLY A 119 -19.01 -12.73 -1.62
N TRP A 120 -18.57 -12.49 -2.86
CA TRP A 120 -18.75 -11.19 -3.51
C TRP A 120 -20.21 -11.00 -3.94
N LYS A 121 -20.69 -9.76 -3.88
CA LYS A 121 -22.03 -9.38 -4.34
C LYS A 121 -22.21 -9.80 -5.80
N GLU A 122 -23.15 -10.73 -6.03
CA GLU A 122 -23.48 -11.24 -7.37
C GLU A 122 -22.26 -11.80 -8.12
N TYR A 123 -21.42 -12.58 -7.43
CA TYR A 123 -20.20 -13.16 -7.99
C TYR A 123 -20.44 -14.01 -9.25
N ASP A 124 -21.61 -14.63 -9.36
CA ASP A 124 -22.03 -15.39 -10.55
C ASP A 124 -22.11 -14.50 -11.79
N ARG A 125 -22.61 -13.26 -11.63
CA ARG A 125 -22.62 -12.24 -12.69
C ARG A 125 -21.23 -11.71 -13.00
N ILE A 126 -20.37 -11.58 -12.00
CA ILE A 126 -18.97 -11.19 -12.21
C ILE A 126 -18.26 -12.21 -13.09
N LEU A 127 -18.53 -13.51 -12.90
CA LEU A 127 -17.95 -14.60 -13.68
C LEU A 127 -18.51 -14.74 -15.10
N GLU A 128 -19.48 -13.91 -15.51
CA GLU A 128 -19.86 -13.76 -16.92
C GLU A 128 -18.79 -13.00 -17.72
N TYR A 129 -17.91 -12.26 -17.04
CA TYR A 129 -16.76 -11.58 -17.63
C TYR A 129 -15.51 -12.46 -17.57
N PRO A 130 -14.57 -12.35 -18.53
CA PRO A 130 -13.28 -13.02 -18.43
C PRO A 130 -12.51 -12.57 -17.19
N VAL A 131 -12.13 -13.51 -16.32
CA VAL A 131 -11.35 -13.25 -15.11
C VAL A 131 -9.95 -13.84 -15.25
N TYR A 132 -8.94 -12.99 -15.16
CA TYR A 132 -7.54 -13.34 -15.18
C TYR A 132 -6.97 -13.26 -13.76
N VAL A 133 -6.31 -14.34 -13.33
CA VAL A 133 -5.85 -14.52 -11.95
C VAL A 133 -4.34 -14.65 -11.91
N TYR A 134 -3.66 -13.68 -11.29
CA TYR A 134 -2.21 -13.73 -11.12
C TYR A 134 -1.81 -14.33 -9.76
N PRO A 135 -0.68 -15.06 -9.68
CA PRO A 135 -0.26 -15.74 -8.46
C PRO A 135 0.17 -14.77 -7.36
N ARG A 136 -0.17 -15.12 -6.12
CA ARG A 136 0.34 -14.51 -4.88
C ARG A 136 0.95 -15.58 -3.99
N ARG A 137 2.04 -15.23 -3.28
CA ARG A 137 2.68 -16.14 -2.32
C ARG A 137 1.68 -16.59 -1.25
N GLY A 138 1.67 -17.89 -0.95
CA GLY A 138 0.75 -18.47 0.03
C GLY A 138 -0.69 -18.63 -0.47
N SER A 139 -0.94 -18.44 -1.77
CA SER A 139 -2.26 -18.63 -2.39
C SER A 139 -2.12 -19.40 -3.71
N GLU A 140 -1.49 -20.58 -3.60
CA GLU A 140 -1.08 -21.41 -4.74
C GLU A 140 -2.21 -22.33 -5.24
N SER A 141 -3.15 -22.70 -4.37
CA SER A 141 -4.32 -23.50 -4.76
C SER A 141 -5.49 -22.59 -5.10
N VAL A 142 -5.80 -22.49 -6.40
CA VAL A 142 -7.04 -21.88 -6.87
C VAL A 142 -8.03 -23.00 -7.17
N SER A 143 -9.14 -23.08 -6.42
CA SER A 143 -10.15 -24.13 -6.57
C SER A 143 -11.57 -23.55 -6.51
N GLY A 144 -12.53 -24.21 -7.17
CA GLY A 144 -13.97 -23.88 -7.08
C GLY A 144 -14.50 -23.02 -8.23
N PHE A 145 -13.62 -22.56 -9.13
CA PHE A 145 -13.97 -21.76 -10.31
C PHE A 145 -13.33 -22.29 -11.60
N GLU A 146 -13.03 -23.59 -11.64
CA GLU A 146 -12.44 -24.27 -12.78
C GLU A 146 -13.28 -24.02 -14.05
N GLY A 147 -12.62 -23.65 -15.15
CA GLY A 147 -13.28 -23.34 -16.42
C GLY A 147 -13.97 -21.97 -16.49
N ARG A 148 -14.02 -21.20 -15.38
CA ARG A 148 -14.58 -19.82 -15.35
C ARG A 148 -13.51 -18.74 -15.18
N ILE A 149 -12.28 -19.13 -14.87
CA ILE A 149 -11.13 -18.22 -14.68
C ILE A 149 -9.94 -18.67 -15.52
N THR A 150 -9.05 -17.74 -15.83
CA THR A 150 -7.78 -17.98 -16.51
C THR A 150 -6.62 -17.68 -15.56
N LEU A 151 -5.83 -18.70 -15.24
CA LEU A 151 -4.64 -18.53 -14.41
C LEU A 151 -3.49 -17.94 -15.23
N LEU A 152 -2.78 -16.97 -14.65
CA LEU A 152 -1.60 -16.34 -15.24
C LEU A 152 -0.34 -16.84 -14.52
N ASP A 153 -0.05 -18.14 -14.62
CA ASP A 153 1.03 -18.80 -13.86
C ASP A 153 2.43 -18.22 -14.15
N GLU A 154 2.62 -17.63 -15.32
CA GLU A 154 3.86 -16.98 -15.74
C GLU A 154 3.93 -15.48 -15.37
N ALA A 155 2.91 -14.93 -14.68
CA ALA A 155 2.93 -13.53 -14.29
C ALA A 155 4.00 -13.27 -13.21
N PRO A 156 4.64 -12.08 -13.21
CA PRO A 156 5.73 -11.79 -12.30
C PRO A 156 5.29 -11.84 -10.85
N LEU A 157 5.95 -12.69 -10.06
CA LEU A 157 5.72 -12.79 -8.62
C LEU A 157 6.50 -11.69 -7.90
N LEU A 158 5.85 -10.53 -7.74
CA LEU A 158 6.43 -9.37 -7.04
C LEU A 158 5.92 -9.30 -5.61
N ASP A 159 6.80 -9.61 -4.66
CA ASP A 159 6.51 -9.59 -3.23
C ASP A 159 6.60 -8.16 -2.67
N ILE A 160 5.72 -7.30 -3.19
CA ILE A 160 5.56 -5.92 -2.74
C ILE A 160 4.13 -5.78 -2.24
N ALA A 161 3.98 -5.39 -0.98
CA ALA A 161 2.70 -5.12 -0.35
C ALA A 161 2.63 -3.65 0.08
N SER A 162 1.54 -2.96 -0.28
CA SER A 162 1.33 -1.57 0.11
C SER A 162 1.39 -1.36 1.62
N THR A 163 0.91 -2.31 2.43
CA THR A 163 1.04 -2.24 3.91
C THR A 163 2.49 -2.21 4.35
N GLY A 164 3.33 -3.09 3.81
CA GLY A 164 4.77 -3.07 4.10
C GLY A 164 5.46 -1.77 3.66
N ILE A 165 5.00 -1.14 2.57
CA ILE A 165 5.49 0.17 2.15
C ILE A 165 5.11 1.25 3.17
N ARG A 166 3.84 1.31 3.59
CA ARG A 166 3.38 2.29 4.59
C ARG A 166 4.15 2.15 5.90
N ASP A 167 4.32 0.92 6.38
CA ASP A 167 5.04 0.63 7.62
C ASP A 167 6.49 1.11 7.52
N ARG A 168 7.17 0.84 6.40
CA ARG A 168 8.54 1.31 6.13
C ARG A 168 8.63 2.83 6.12
N ILE A 169 7.71 3.52 5.43
CA ILE A 169 7.68 5.00 5.37
C ILE A 169 7.45 5.58 6.77
N THR A 170 6.49 5.03 7.53
CA THR A 170 6.22 5.44 8.92
C THR A 170 7.43 5.25 9.81
N ARG A 171 8.24 4.24 9.51
CA ARG A 171 9.51 3.94 10.15
C ARG A 171 10.70 4.75 9.61
N GLY A 172 10.52 5.62 8.62
CA GLY A 172 11.60 6.39 8.00
C GLY A 172 12.60 5.53 7.23
N GLU A 173 12.18 4.35 6.79
CA GLU A 173 12.98 3.42 6.00
C GLU A 173 12.87 3.73 4.49
N ASP A 174 13.92 3.42 3.73
CA ASP A 174 13.90 3.63 2.28
C ASP A 174 12.93 2.65 1.58
N VAL A 175 12.12 3.20 0.68
CA VAL A 175 11.17 2.48 -0.18
C VAL A 175 11.34 2.82 -1.65
N SER A 176 12.43 3.52 -2.03
CA SER A 176 12.73 3.96 -3.41
C SER A 176 12.72 2.80 -4.43
N ALA A 177 13.12 1.60 -4.00
CA ALA A 177 13.09 0.41 -4.83
C ALA A 177 11.66 -0.07 -5.15
N MET A 178 10.67 0.25 -4.30
CA MET A 178 9.30 -0.28 -4.37
C MET A 178 8.33 0.61 -5.14
N LEU A 179 8.63 1.91 -5.26
CA LEU A 179 7.75 2.94 -5.81
C LEU A 179 8.39 3.64 -7.02
N ALA A 180 7.56 4.20 -7.90
CA ALA A 180 8.06 5.16 -8.88
C ALA A 180 8.60 6.40 -8.14
N PRO A 181 9.74 7.01 -8.56
CA PRO A 181 10.35 8.12 -7.83
C PRO A 181 9.39 9.27 -7.53
N LYS A 182 8.59 9.69 -8.53
CA LYS A 182 7.59 10.75 -8.37
C LYS A 182 6.45 10.40 -7.41
N VAL A 183 6.12 9.12 -7.25
CA VAL A 183 5.13 8.67 -6.24
C VAL A 183 5.71 8.86 -4.84
N LEU A 184 6.98 8.52 -4.65
CA LEU A 184 7.67 8.74 -3.36
C LEU A 184 7.78 10.24 -3.03
N GLU A 185 8.14 11.07 -4.02
CA GLU A 185 8.13 12.53 -3.86
C GLU A 185 6.75 13.07 -3.46
N TYR A 186 5.68 12.55 -4.08
CA TYR A 186 4.31 12.92 -3.76
C TYR A 186 3.94 12.57 -2.32
N ILE A 187 4.24 11.33 -1.89
CA ILE A 187 4.04 10.85 -0.52
C ILE A 187 4.72 11.78 0.49
N HIS A 188 5.99 12.13 0.24
CA HIS A 188 6.75 13.04 1.09
C HIS A 188 6.14 14.44 1.12
N LYS A 189 5.81 15.01 -0.04
CA LYS A 189 5.19 16.34 -0.17
C LYS A 189 3.87 16.43 0.60
N LYS A 190 3.08 15.36 0.61
CA LYS A 190 1.79 15.28 1.30
C LYS A 190 1.90 14.85 2.76
N GLY A 191 3.09 14.42 3.21
CA GLY A 191 3.30 13.90 4.56
C GLY A 191 2.58 12.56 4.84
N LEU A 192 2.20 11.82 3.79
CA LEU A 192 1.45 10.56 3.92
C LEU A 192 2.32 9.52 4.62
N TRP A 193 1.78 8.90 5.67
CA TRP A 193 2.45 7.88 6.49
C TRP A 193 3.79 8.34 7.08
N SER A 194 3.99 9.65 7.25
CA SER A 194 5.26 10.21 7.72
C SER A 194 5.57 9.83 9.18
N PRO A 195 6.87 9.67 9.53
CA PRO A 195 7.29 9.46 10.91
C PRO A 195 6.77 10.53 11.87
N ALA A 196 6.73 11.80 11.43
CA ALA A 196 6.21 12.91 12.22
C ALA A 196 4.73 12.72 12.61
N THR A 197 3.89 12.28 11.67
CA THR A 197 2.48 12.00 11.95
C THR A 197 2.34 10.84 12.93
N ARG A 198 3.18 9.80 12.80
CA ARG A 198 3.17 8.67 13.75
C ARG A 198 3.63 9.09 15.15
N ILE A 199 4.67 9.91 15.27
CA ILE A 199 5.12 10.47 16.55
C ILE A 199 3.99 11.26 17.22
N ALA A 200 3.21 12.06 16.47
CA ALA A 200 2.07 12.80 17.02
C ALA A 200 0.97 11.87 17.55
N VAL A 201 0.66 10.78 16.82
CA VAL A 201 -0.29 9.75 17.27
C VAL A 201 0.21 9.06 18.53
N LEU A 202 1.47 8.61 18.55
CA LEU A 202 2.09 7.95 19.71
C LEU A 202 2.11 8.88 20.93
N THR A 203 2.40 10.16 20.73
CA THR A 203 2.39 11.17 21.80
C THR A 203 0.99 11.33 22.40
N THR A 204 -0.04 11.33 21.57
CA THR A 204 -1.44 11.38 22.05
C THR A 204 -1.80 10.12 22.83
N GLN A 205 -1.38 8.94 22.36
CA GLN A 205 -1.64 7.67 23.03
C GLN A 205 -0.90 7.57 24.38
N LEU A 206 0.35 8.05 24.43
CA LEU A 206 1.18 8.10 25.64
C LEU A 206 0.65 9.13 26.65
N ALA A 207 -0.02 10.20 26.22
CA ALA A 207 -0.71 11.10 27.14
C ALA A 207 -1.83 10.39 27.93
N ALA A 208 -2.48 9.39 27.33
CA ALA A 208 -3.49 8.56 28.00
C ALA A 208 -2.88 7.35 28.73
N ARG A 209 -1.74 6.83 28.26
CA ARG A 209 -1.05 5.65 28.81
C ARG A 209 0.46 5.92 28.93
N PRO A 210 0.90 6.69 29.94
CA PRO A 210 2.28 7.18 30.01
C PRO A 210 3.32 6.08 30.25
N ASP A 211 2.92 4.96 30.86
CA ASP A 211 3.79 3.84 31.19
C ASP A 211 3.71 2.67 30.18
N ASP A 212 3.14 2.92 28.99
CA ASP A 212 3.05 1.91 27.94
C ASP A 212 4.41 1.72 27.25
N ILE A 213 5.11 0.64 27.61
CA ILE A 213 6.46 0.32 27.13
C ILE A 213 6.52 0.22 25.61
N GLU A 214 5.52 -0.38 24.98
CA GLU A 214 5.52 -0.59 23.53
C GLU A 214 5.44 0.76 22.79
N LEU A 215 4.57 1.66 23.26
CA LEU A 215 4.43 2.99 22.68
C LEU A 215 5.67 3.86 22.89
N LEU A 216 6.29 3.79 24.08
CA LEU A 216 7.54 4.50 24.38
C LEU A 216 8.69 4.00 23.49
N LEU A 217 8.85 2.68 23.36
CA LEU A 217 9.87 2.08 22.48
C LEU A 217 9.67 2.48 21.03
N GLU A 218 8.44 2.42 20.54
CA GLU A 218 8.14 2.77 19.16
C GLU A 218 8.47 4.24 18.87
N ARG A 219 8.04 5.16 19.76
CA ARG A 219 8.31 6.60 19.59
C ARG A 219 9.80 6.91 19.72
N GLY A 220 10.49 6.29 20.69
CA GLY A 220 11.94 6.43 20.87
C GLY A 220 12.73 6.00 19.64
N LYS A 221 12.37 4.85 19.02
CA LYS A 221 13.00 4.38 17.76
C LYS A 221 12.74 5.31 16.57
N LEU A 222 11.58 5.96 16.52
CA LEU A 222 11.29 6.96 15.49
C LEU A 222 12.17 8.21 15.68
N HIS A 223 12.21 8.77 16.88
CA HIS A 223 13.10 9.88 17.21
C HIS A 223 14.57 9.55 16.91
N TYR A 224 15.02 8.35 17.28
CA TYR A 224 16.38 7.88 16.98
C TYR A 224 16.69 7.92 15.48
N ARG A 225 15.80 7.39 14.63
CA ARG A 225 16.00 7.38 13.18
C ARG A 225 15.98 8.77 12.55
N LEU A 226 15.19 9.68 13.12
CA LEU A 226 15.17 11.09 12.72
C LEU A 226 16.35 11.90 13.26
N SER A 227 17.30 11.25 13.96
CA SER A 227 18.42 11.91 14.63
C SER A 227 18.00 12.90 15.73
N GLU A 228 16.80 12.72 16.29
CA GLU A 228 16.25 13.49 17.41
C GLU A 228 16.68 12.85 18.73
N TRP A 229 17.99 12.92 19.00
CA TRP A 229 18.65 12.17 20.08
C TRP A 229 18.10 12.44 21.47
N GLY A 230 17.76 13.69 21.79
CA GLY A 230 17.20 14.06 23.10
C GLY A 230 15.85 13.39 23.37
N PRO A 231 14.83 13.60 22.51
CA PRO A 231 13.57 12.88 22.59
C PRO A 231 13.71 11.35 22.60
N ALA A 232 14.60 10.80 21.77
CA ALA A 232 14.86 9.36 21.73
C ALA A 232 15.35 8.84 23.09
N LEU A 233 16.37 9.48 23.67
CA LEU A 233 16.92 9.09 24.97
C LEU A 233 15.89 9.22 26.10
N ASN A 234 15.03 10.25 26.05
CA ASN A 234 13.96 10.41 27.02
C ASN A 234 12.99 9.24 27.04
N ASP A 235 12.58 8.75 25.85
CA ASP A 235 11.69 7.60 25.71
C ASP A 235 12.36 6.29 26.17
N PHE A 236 13.61 6.04 25.78
CA PHE A 236 14.33 4.83 26.24
C PHE A 236 14.57 4.85 27.75
N ASN A 237 14.89 6.00 28.33
CA ASN A 237 15.01 6.13 29.78
C ASN A 237 13.65 5.98 30.49
N ALA A 238 12.55 6.38 29.85
CA ALA A 238 11.21 6.11 30.39
C ALA A 238 10.93 4.62 30.47
N VAL A 239 11.24 3.86 29.41
CA VAL A 239 11.15 2.40 29.44
C VAL A 239 12.00 1.80 30.56
N LEU A 240 13.26 2.25 30.71
CA LEU A 240 14.16 1.73 31.75
C LEU A 240 13.76 2.10 33.19
N ARG A 241 12.94 3.15 33.39
CA ARG A 241 12.33 3.43 34.70
C ARG A 241 11.22 2.44 35.05
N ILE A 242 10.51 1.92 34.04
CA ILE A 242 9.42 0.96 34.20
C ILE A 242 9.96 -0.47 34.27
N ASP A 243 10.87 -0.83 33.36
CA ASP A 243 11.60 -2.09 33.33
C ASP A 243 13.10 -1.84 33.15
N ALA A 244 13.82 -1.83 34.28
CA ALA A 244 15.26 -1.61 34.31
C ALA A 244 16.06 -2.65 33.52
N ASN A 245 15.51 -3.85 33.27
CA ASN A 245 16.18 -4.93 32.56
C ASN A 245 15.81 -5.00 31.08
N HIS A 246 15.03 -4.04 30.57
CA HIS A 246 14.62 -4.04 29.17
C HIS A 246 15.82 -3.90 28.23
N VAL A 247 16.18 -5.01 27.57
CA VAL A 247 17.41 -5.15 26.78
C VAL A 247 17.47 -4.13 25.63
N GLU A 248 16.39 -4.01 24.87
CA GLU A 248 16.36 -3.17 23.67
C GLU A 248 16.50 -1.67 24.01
N ALA A 249 15.72 -1.16 24.97
CA ALA A 249 15.81 0.22 25.45
C ALA A 249 17.22 0.55 25.95
N ARG A 250 17.88 -0.38 26.66
CA ARG A 250 19.25 -0.20 27.14
C ARG A 250 20.25 -0.04 26.00
N GLN A 251 20.14 -0.89 24.97
CA GLN A 251 21.00 -0.82 23.79
C GLN A 251 20.86 0.54 23.08
N PHE A 252 19.62 0.97 22.79
CA PHE A 252 19.39 2.26 22.14
C PHE A 252 19.83 3.45 23.01
N ALA A 253 19.57 3.42 24.32
CA ALA A 253 20.01 4.48 25.24
C ALA A 253 21.54 4.61 25.25
N GLN A 254 22.26 3.48 25.27
CA GLN A 254 23.72 3.46 25.18
C GLN A 254 24.21 4.03 23.85
N MET A 255 23.63 3.63 22.71
CA MET A 255 23.99 4.16 21.40
C MET A 255 23.81 5.68 21.33
N VAL A 256 22.72 6.22 21.88
CA VAL A 256 22.50 7.67 21.92
C VAL A 256 23.51 8.39 22.81
N GLN A 257 23.86 7.81 23.96
CA GLN A 257 24.89 8.36 24.85
C GLN A 257 26.26 8.40 24.17
N GLU A 258 26.65 7.33 23.47
CA GLU A 258 27.91 7.29 22.70
C GLU A 258 27.95 8.39 21.61
N ILE A 259 26.82 8.64 20.91
CA ILE A 259 26.71 9.74 19.95
C ILE A 259 26.94 11.10 20.62
N PHE A 260 26.38 11.33 21.81
CA PHE A 260 26.60 12.57 22.54
C PHE A 260 28.05 12.74 22.99
N GLU A 261 28.67 11.67 23.50
CA GLU A 261 30.07 11.69 23.91
C GLU A 261 31.02 11.99 22.74
N PHE A 262 30.75 11.42 21.57
CA PHE A 262 31.55 11.68 20.37
C PHE A 262 31.43 13.15 19.92
N ARG A 263 30.20 13.68 19.85
CA ARG A 263 29.95 15.10 19.51
C ARG A 263 30.62 16.06 20.49
N TYR A 264 30.71 15.71 21.77
CA TYR A 264 31.34 16.56 22.77
C TYR A 264 32.87 16.60 22.64
N LYS A 265 33.50 15.53 22.13
CA LYS A 265 34.95 15.46 21.93
C LYS A 265 35.41 16.25 20.69
N ASP A 266 34.63 16.24 19.61
CA ASP A 266 34.99 16.94 18.35
C ASP A 266 34.96 18.48 18.46
N ILE A 267 34.12 19.06 19.34
CA ILE A 267 33.99 20.53 19.44
C ILE A 267 35.11 21.15 20.29
N TYR A 268 35.79 20.35 21.12
CA TYR A 268 36.76 20.84 22.10
C TYR A 268 38.17 20.23 21.97
N ASN A 269 38.43 19.44 20.94
CA ASN A 269 39.75 18.89 20.67
C ASN A 269 40.01 18.79 19.14
N PRO A 270 40.44 19.88 18.48
CA PRO A 270 40.85 19.83 17.07
C PRO A 270 42.13 19.01 16.84
#